data_AF-A0A2I2DWR7-F1
#
_entry.id   AF-A0A2I2DWR7-F1
#
_cell.length_a   1.000
_cell.length_b   1.000
_cell.length_c   1.000
_cell.angle_alpha   90.00
_cell.angle_beta   90.00
_cell.angle_gamma   90.00
#
_symmetry.space_group_name_H-M   'P 1'
#
loop_
_entity.id
_entity.type
_entity.pdbx_description
1 polymer ?
#
loop_
_entity_poly.entity_id
_entity_poly.type
_entity_poly.pdbx_seq_one_letter_code
_entity_poly.pdbx_strand_id
1 'polypeptide(L)'
;MLPPFRSEIRNSPSQQTIKIYLSDESLDANIKSHLEHFTEIESIEITDTIEQNRADENLTIILKDSVDINRMKASIDSSLWWYFERDMADD
;
A
#
# COMPACT_ATOMS: atom_id res chain seq x y z
N MET A 1 1.87 -7.36 -18.84
CA MET A 1 2.12 -6.14 -18.07
C MET A 1 2.49 -6.54 -16.66
N LEU A 2 3.60 -6.03 -16.15
CA LEU A 2 3.91 -6.11 -14.73
C LEU A 2 2.97 -5.13 -14.00
N PRO A 3 2.32 -5.53 -12.90
CA PRO A 3 1.47 -4.61 -12.16
C PRO A 3 2.34 -3.50 -11.53
N PRO A 4 1.88 -2.24 -11.53
CA PRO A 4 2.66 -1.12 -11.00
C PRO A 4 2.92 -1.23 -9.49
N PHE A 5 2.06 -1.95 -8.78
CA PHE A 5 2.19 -2.25 -7.36
C PHE A 5 1.70 -3.67 -7.05
N ARG A 6 2.07 -4.17 -5.88
CA ARG A 6 1.59 -5.43 -5.33
C ARG A 6 1.19 -5.23 -3.87
N SER A 7 -0.05 -5.54 -3.55
CA SER A 7 -0.56 -5.52 -2.17
C SER A 7 -0.71 -6.94 -1.61
N GLU A 8 -0.33 -7.14 -0.36
CA GLU A 8 -0.38 -8.42 0.34
C GLU A 8 -0.95 -8.22 1.75
N ILE A 9 -1.96 -9.00 2.12
CA ILE A 9 -2.48 -9.00 3.49
C ILE A 9 -1.59 -9.88 4.37
N ARG A 10 -1.11 -9.30 5.48
CA ARG A 10 -0.40 -10.00 6.54
C ARG A 10 -1.30 -10.12 7.76
N ASN A 11 -1.77 -11.33 8.00
CA ASN A 11 -2.50 -11.67 9.22
C ASN A 11 -1.47 -11.95 10.32
N SER A 12 -1.14 -10.94 11.12
CA SER A 12 -0.31 -11.16 12.31
C SER A 12 -1.21 -11.54 13.50
N PRO A 13 -0.72 -12.33 14.47
CA PRO A 13 -1.52 -12.74 15.63
C PRO A 13 -1.99 -11.57 16.50
N SER A 14 -1.34 -10.40 16.39
CA SER A 14 -1.71 -9.19 17.12
C SER A 14 -2.65 -8.27 16.32
N GLN A 15 -2.46 -8.15 15.00
CA GLN A 15 -3.23 -7.23 14.16
C GLN A 15 -3.08 -7.62 12.69
N GLN A 16 -4.09 -7.35 11.87
CA GLN A 16 -4.02 -7.56 10.43
C GLN A 16 -3.44 -6.29 9.77
N THR A 17 -2.45 -6.47 8.91
CA THR A 17 -1.78 -5.35 8.21
C THR A 17 -1.74 -5.60 6.71
N ILE A 18 -1.67 -4.54 5.91
CA ILE A 18 -1.54 -4.63 4.46
C ILE A 18 -0.15 -4.15 4.09
N LYS A 19 0.63 -4.99 3.43
CA LYS A 19 1.92 -4.61 2.83
C LYS A 19 1.71 -4.25 1.37
N ILE A 20 2.24 -3.11 0.95
CA ILE A 20 2.22 -2.67 -0.44
C ILE A 20 3.64 -2.49 -0.91
N TYR A 21 3.96 -3.16 -2.01
CA TYR A 21 5.22 -3.10 -2.70
C TYR A 21 5.00 -2.30 -3.98
N LEU A 22 5.66 -1.17 -4.10
CA LEU A 22 5.60 -0.34 -5.30
C LEU A 22 6.75 -0.72 -6.22
N SER A 23 6.54 -0.59 -7.53
CA SER A 23 7.64 -0.72 -8.50
C SER A 23 8.47 0.56 -8.60
N ASP A 24 7.89 1.70 -8.24
CA ASP A 24 8.56 3.01 -8.22
C ASP A 24 8.50 3.58 -6.80
N GLU A 25 9.68 3.74 -6.21
CA GLU A 25 9.89 4.18 -4.83
C GLU A 25 9.58 5.68 -4.65
N SER A 26 9.60 6.44 -5.74
CA SER A 26 9.26 7.86 -5.74
C SER A 26 7.80 8.10 -5.33
N LEU A 27 6.95 7.09 -5.48
CA LEU A 27 5.53 7.15 -5.18
C LEU A 27 5.17 6.75 -3.76
N ASP A 28 6.11 6.19 -2.98
CA ASP A 28 5.86 5.75 -1.60
C ASP A 28 5.34 6.90 -0.72
N ALA A 29 5.98 8.06 -0.79
CA ALA A 29 5.57 9.25 -0.05
C ALA A 29 4.18 9.76 -0.49
N ASN A 30 3.89 9.75 -1.79
CA ASN A 30 2.61 10.20 -2.32
C ASN A 30 1.48 9.26 -1.92
N ILE A 31 1.70 7.94 -2.06
CA ILE A 31 0.73 6.92 -1.68
C ILE A 31 0.51 6.94 -0.18
N LYS A 32 1.56 7.11 0.62
CA LYS A 32 1.43 7.31 2.07
C LYS A 32 0.49 8.49 2.37
N SER A 33 0.75 9.66 1.81
CA SER A 33 -0.06 10.86 2.07
C SER A 33 -1.52 10.67 1.61
N HIS A 34 -1.73 10.02 0.47
CA HIS A 34 -3.06 9.69 -0.05
C HIS A 34 -3.82 8.73 0.87
N LEU A 35 -3.11 7.75 1.43
CA LEU A 35 -3.68 6.77 2.33
C LEU A 35 -3.91 7.35 3.74
N GLU A 36 -3.09 8.30 4.21
CA GLU A 36 -3.31 8.98 5.50
C GLU A 36 -4.65 9.74 5.56
N HIS A 37 -5.28 10.05 4.43
CA HIS A 37 -6.62 10.62 4.39
C HIS A 37 -7.73 9.64 4.81
N PHE A 38 -7.48 8.33 4.80
CA PHE A 38 -8.45 7.33 5.21
C PHE A 38 -8.53 7.26 6.73
N THR A 39 -9.69 7.61 7.29
CA THR A 39 -9.95 7.57 8.74
C THR A 39 -9.97 6.15 9.33
N GLU A 40 -10.10 5.13 8.48
CA GLU A 40 -10.06 3.71 8.83
C GLU A 40 -8.63 3.19 9.04
N ILE A 41 -7.63 3.89 8.48
CA ILE A 41 -6.22 3.56 8.70
C ILE A 41 -5.81 4.09 10.07
N GLU A 42 -5.13 3.25 10.83
CA GLU A 42 -4.57 3.60 12.12
C GLU A 42 -3.22 4.28 11.94
N SER A 43 -2.34 3.69 11.13
CA SER A 43 -0.99 4.19 10.87
C SER A 43 -0.43 3.61 9.57
N ILE A 44 0.51 4.33 8.95
CA ILE A 44 1.21 3.88 7.75
C ILE A 44 2.70 4.05 7.97
N GLU A 45 3.42 2.95 7.84
CA GLU A 45 4.86 2.88 8.04
C GLU A 45 5.53 2.50 6.71
N ILE A 46 6.46 3.31 6.24
CA ILE A 46 7.36 2.91 5.14
C ILE A 46 8.48 2.11 5.80
N THR A 47 8.68 0.88 5.35
CA THR A 47 9.69 -0.02 5.87
C THR A 47 10.64 -0.38 4.74
N ASP A 48 11.88 0.06 4.85
CA ASP A 48 12.97 -0.43 4.01
C ASP A 48 13.16 -1.93 4.22
N THR A 49 13.06 -2.69 3.13
CA THR A 49 13.37 -4.11 3.12
C THR A 49 14.88 -4.27 2.95
N ILE A 50 15.62 -4.50 4.03
CA ILE A 50 17.08 -4.76 4.00
C ILE A 50 17.44 -6.08 3.24
N GLU A 51 16.44 -6.81 2.72
CA GLU A 51 16.66 -8.01 1.93
C GLU A 51 16.97 -7.70 0.46
N GLN A 52 18.27 -7.79 0.16
CA GLN A 52 18.87 -7.93 -1.17
C GLN A 52 17.91 -8.34 -2.30
N ASN A 53 17.79 -7.46 -3.32
CA ASN A 53 17.33 -7.74 -4.69
C ASN A 53 15.83 -7.79 -5.02
N ARG A 54 14.89 -7.38 -4.14
CA ARG A 54 13.47 -7.27 -4.53
C ARG A 54 12.72 -6.13 -3.84
N ALA A 55 12.68 -4.96 -4.50
CA ALA A 55 12.03 -3.71 -4.08
C ALA A 55 12.55 -3.21 -2.72
N ASP A 56 13.38 -2.16 -2.74
CA ASP A 56 14.11 -1.71 -1.55
C ASP A 56 13.14 -1.19 -0.47
N GLU A 57 11.92 -0.75 -0.82
CA GLU A 57 10.92 -0.24 0.13
C GLU A 57 9.54 -0.92 0.05
N ASN A 58 8.83 -1.00 1.20
CA ASN A 58 7.42 -1.41 1.27
C ASN A 58 6.62 -0.57 2.28
N LEU A 59 5.38 -0.25 1.92
CA LEU A 59 4.41 0.41 2.79
C LEU A 59 3.65 -0.62 3.62
N THR A 60 3.78 -0.55 4.94
CA THR A 60 2.99 -1.32 5.89
C THR A 60 1.85 -0.45 6.42
N ILE A 61 0.62 -0.84 6.09
CA ILE A 61 -0.60 -0.17 6.50
C ILE A 61 -1.21 -0.94 7.66
N ILE A 62 -1.39 -0.23 8.77
CA ILE A 62 -2.00 -0.72 9.99
C ILE A 62 -3.42 -0.17 10.02
N LEU A 63 -4.39 -1.05 10.09
CA LEU A 63 -5.82 -0.71 10.13
C LEU A 63 -6.35 -0.78 11.54
N LYS A 64 -7.38 0.02 11.84
CA LYS A 64 -8.06 -0.06 13.13
C LYS A 64 -8.77 -1.40 13.31
N ASP A 65 -8.85 -1.87 14.55
CA ASP A 65 -9.43 -3.17 14.95
C ASP A 65 -10.86 -3.42 14.41
N SER A 66 -11.64 -2.36 14.19
CA SER A 66 -13.03 -2.45 13.71
C SER A 66 -13.18 -2.43 12.18
N VAL A 67 -12.08 -2.46 11.42
CA VAL A 67 -12.09 -2.33 9.95
C VAL A 67 -11.85 -3.69 9.29
N ASP A 68 -12.65 -3.99 8.26
CA ASP A 68 -12.47 -5.20 7.47
C ASP A 68 -11.29 -5.04 6.50
N ILE A 69 -10.21 -5.79 6.75
CA ILE A 69 -8.99 -5.70 5.93
C ILE A 69 -9.20 -6.10 4.47
N ASN A 70 -10.12 -7.02 4.16
CA ASN A 70 -10.36 -7.42 2.77
C ASN A 70 -11.02 -6.28 2.01
N ARG A 71 -12.02 -5.64 2.64
CA ARG A 71 -12.67 -4.46 2.07
C ARG A 71 -11.67 -3.33 1.89
N MET A 72 -10.84 -3.10 2.91
CA MET A 72 -9.85 -2.04 2.89
C MET A 72 -8.79 -2.27 1.81
N LYS A 73 -8.28 -3.50 1.70
CA LYS A 73 -7.37 -3.90 0.62
C LYS A 73 -7.99 -3.63 -0.74
N ALA A 74 -9.24 -4.03 -0.97
CA ALA A 74 -9.92 -3.79 -2.24
C ALA A 74 -10.11 -2.30 -2.55
N SER A 75 -10.45 -1.48 -1.54
CA SER A 75 -10.53 -0.02 -1.68
C SER A 75 -9.18 0.58 -2.04
N ILE A 76 -8.11 0.18 -1.34
CA ILE A 76 -6.75 0.65 -1.59
C ILE A 76 -6.28 0.21 -2.98
N ASP A 77 -6.46 -1.05 -3.35
CA ASP A 77 -6.12 -1.57 -4.68
C ASP A 77 -6.80 -0.76 -5.78
N SER A 78 -8.10 -0.49 -5.64
CA SER A 78 -8.86 0.30 -6.62
C SER A 78 -8.36 1.74 -6.69
N SER A 79 -8.06 2.35 -5.54
CA SER A 79 -7.55 3.72 -5.48
C SER A 79 -6.15 3.84 -6.07
N LEU A 80 -5.28 2.85 -5.83
CA LEU A 80 -3.94 2.80 -6.39
C LEU A 80 -3.99 2.54 -7.88
N TRP A 81 -4.82 1.61 -8.35
CA TRP A 81 -5.02 1.39 -9.78
C TRP A 81 -5.42 2.68 -10.49
N TRP A 82 -6.36 3.44 -9.93
CA TRP A 82 -6.76 4.72 -10.51
C TRP A 82 -5.61 5.74 -10.50
N TYR A 83 -4.83 5.79 -9.42
CA TYR A 83 -3.67 6.67 -9.32
C TYR A 83 -2.65 6.36 -10.42
N PHE A 84 -2.30 5.09 -10.63
CA PHE A 84 -1.36 4.64 -11.65
C PHE A 84 -1.92 4.73 -13.08
N GLU A 85 -3.21 4.46 -13.28
CA GLU A 85 -3.86 4.58 -14.59
C GLU A 85 -3.93 6.04 -15.03
N ARG A 86 -4.15 6.98 -14.10
CA ARG A 86 -4.13 8.41 -14.39
C ARG A 86 -2.73 8.92 -14.73
N ASP A 87 -1.70 8.40 -14.07
CA ASP A 87 -0.29 8.73 -14.34
C ASP A 87 0.17 8.19 -15.70
N MET A 88 -0.30 7.01 -16.11
CA MET A 88 -0.04 6.42 -17.43
C MET A 88 -0.85 7.05 -18.59
N ALA A 89 -1.88 7.85 -18.30
CA ALA A 89 -2.77 8.42 -19.31
C ALA A 89 -2.31 9.78 -19.87
N ASP A 90 -1.23 10.36 -19.30
CA ASP A 90 -0.68 11.65 -19.71
C ASP A 90 0.50 11.55 -20.71
N ASP A 91 0.72 10.40 -21.38
CA ASP A 91 1.71 10.22 -22.45
C ASP A 91 1.09 10.07 -23.86
#